data_AF-A0A3N5ENJ8-F1
#
_entry.id   AF-A0A3N5ENJ8-F1
#
_cell.length_a   1.000
_cell.length_b   1.000
_cell.length_c   1.000
_cell.angle_alpha   90.00
_cell.angle_beta   90.00
_cell.angle_gamma   90.00
#
_symmetry.space_group_name_H-M   'P 1'
#
loop_
_entity.id
_entity.type
_entity.pdbx_description
1 polymer ?
#
loop_
_entity_poly.entity_id
_entity_poly.type
_entity_poly.pdbx_seq_one_letter_code
_entity_poly.pdbx_strand_id
1 'polypeptide(L)'
;MTEELNDEDKVISARLRSIRVTVDLQNAPMTAIVDRLREISGLNIHAPGIDGPNCEAITFKVKDVVVGQALRQLLEPRNRTYRVRDGVVLITVANIVDVVSEDGSKVLVGGSGLAVGSLLAVTRDSRFVALLRVEEVRDVGGLARVLPGLAVGRILPGDHAVLVTDPKGYLAALPEQVRMDLSSRANQQAMRAKMGLKQ
;
A
#
# COMPACT_ATOMS: atom_id res chain seq x y z
N MET A 1 18.58 2.92 -5.89
CA MET A 1 18.51 1.93 -6.98
C MET A 1 17.07 1.85 -7.42
N THR A 2 16.75 2.32 -8.62
CA THR A 2 15.49 2.04 -9.30
C THR A 2 15.39 0.53 -9.40
N GLU A 3 14.35 -0.10 -8.82
CA GLU A 3 14.04 -1.49 -9.15
C GLU A 3 13.77 -1.52 -10.65
N GLU A 4 14.76 -1.97 -11.42
CA GLU A 4 14.56 -2.23 -12.84
C GLU A 4 13.51 -3.32 -12.92
N LEU A 5 12.30 -2.94 -13.35
CA LEU A 5 11.23 -3.87 -13.68
C LEU A 5 11.86 -4.98 -14.52
N ASN A 6 11.74 -6.22 -14.05
CA ASN A 6 12.23 -7.37 -14.77
C ASN A 6 11.56 -7.39 -16.16
N ASP A 7 12.21 -7.97 -17.17
CA ASP A 7 11.66 -7.98 -18.52
C ASP A 7 10.29 -8.68 -18.56
N GLU A 8 10.07 -9.65 -17.67
CA GLU A 8 8.77 -10.29 -17.43
C GLU A 8 7.70 -9.28 -16.97
N ASP A 9 8.03 -8.39 -16.04
CA ASP A 9 7.10 -7.39 -15.51
C ASP A 9 6.72 -6.36 -16.57
N LYS A 10 7.66 -6.01 -17.46
CA LYS A 10 7.39 -5.14 -18.62
C LYS A 10 6.42 -5.81 -19.59
N VAL A 11 6.60 -7.11 -19.85
CA VAL A 11 5.71 -7.89 -20.73
C VAL A 11 4.30 -7.96 -20.16
N ILE A 12 4.16 -8.25 -18.86
CA ILE A 12 2.84 -8.29 -18.20
C ILE A 12 2.19 -6.91 -18.19
N SER A 13 2.96 -5.85 -17.91
CA SER A 13 2.48 -4.46 -17.95
C SER A 13 2.01 -4.05 -19.34
N ALA A 14 2.69 -4.49 -20.40
CA ALA A 14 2.26 -4.27 -21.78
C ALA A 14 0.95 -5.02 -22.07
N ARG A 15 0.84 -6.29 -21.65
CA ARG A 15 -0.39 -7.09 -21.81
C ARG A 15 -1.59 -6.49 -21.10
N LEU A 16 -1.41 -5.96 -19.89
CA LEU A 16 -2.48 -5.27 -19.15
C LEU A 16 -3.04 -4.05 -19.90
N ARG A 17 -2.23 -3.41 -20.75
CA ARG A 17 -2.62 -2.25 -21.56
C ARG A 17 -3.16 -2.62 -22.94
N SER A 18 -2.90 -3.83 -23.43
CA SER A 18 -3.29 -4.27 -24.77
C SER A 18 -4.53 -5.16 -24.81
N ILE A 19 -4.72 -6.04 -23.81
CA ILE A 19 -5.82 -7.00 -23.80
C ILE A 19 -7.12 -6.27 -23.45
N ARG A 20 -8.13 -6.35 -24.32
CA ARG A 20 -9.47 -5.79 -24.11
C ARG A 20 -10.42 -6.89 -23.67
N VAL A 21 -11.26 -6.60 -22.69
CA VAL A 21 -12.21 -7.55 -22.09
C VAL A 21 -13.61 -6.97 -22.06
N THR A 22 -14.59 -7.86 -22.18
CA THR A 22 -16.00 -7.59 -21.94
C THR A 22 -16.49 -8.54 -20.87
N VAL A 23 -16.93 -7.99 -19.74
CA VAL A 23 -17.40 -8.76 -18.59
C VAL A 23 -18.70 -8.14 -18.12
N ASP A 24 -19.73 -8.97 -17.98
CA ASP A 24 -21.01 -8.60 -17.40
C ASP A 24 -21.35 -9.64 -16.33
N LEU A 25 -21.05 -9.30 -15.08
CA LEU A 25 -21.32 -10.12 -13.91
C LEU A 25 -22.18 -9.30 -12.97
N GLN A 26 -23.29 -9.89 -12.54
CA GLN A 26 -24.21 -9.28 -11.59
C GLN A 26 -24.18 -10.06 -10.29
N ASN A 27 -24.18 -9.34 -9.16
CA ASN A 27 -24.24 -9.94 -7.83
C ASN A 27 -23.16 -11.03 -7.61
N ALA A 28 -21.95 -10.80 -8.14
CA ALA A 28 -20.85 -11.75 -8.06
C ALA A 28 -19.83 -11.32 -6.99
N PRO A 29 -19.23 -12.26 -6.25
CA PRO A 29 -18.14 -11.93 -5.35
C PRO A 29 -16.94 -11.43 -6.16
N MET A 30 -16.16 -10.52 -5.58
CA MET A 30 -14.98 -9.95 -6.25
C MET A 30 -13.99 -11.02 -6.73
N THR A 31 -13.84 -12.11 -5.95
CA THR A 31 -12.99 -13.25 -6.31
C THR A 31 -13.41 -13.88 -7.63
N ALA A 32 -14.71 -14.10 -7.86
CA ALA A 32 -15.23 -14.64 -9.10
C ALA A 32 -15.00 -13.69 -10.30
N ILE A 33 -15.10 -12.37 -10.08
CA ILE A 33 -14.80 -11.38 -11.13
C ILE A 33 -13.30 -11.43 -11.49
N VAL A 34 -12.42 -11.49 -10.49
CA VAL A 34 -10.97 -11.59 -10.69
C VAL A 34 -10.59 -12.90 -11.39
N ASP A 35 -11.18 -14.02 -11.00
CA ASP A 35 -10.96 -15.32 -11.65
C ASP A 35 -11.42 -15.29 -13.10
N ARG A 36 -12.56 -14.66 -13.40
CA ARG A 36 -13.02 -14.48 -14.78
C ARG A 36 -12.08 -13.60 -15.60
N LEU A 37 -11.54 -12.53 -15.02
CA LEU A 37 -10.51 -11.70 -15.66
C LEU A 37 -9.22 -12.49 -15.89
N ARG A 38 -8.82 -13.36 -14.95
CA ARG A 38 -7.67 -14.27 -15.08
C ARG A 38 -7.86 -15.21 -16.28
N GLU A 39 -9.03 -15.85 -16.35
CA GLU A 39 -9.38 -16.79 -17.42
C GLU A 39 -9.37 -16.12 -18.81
N ILE A 40 -9.98 -14.94 -18.94
CA ILE A 40 -10.06 -14.23 -20.22
C ILE A 40 -8.70 -13.66 -20.65
N SER A 41 -7.94 -13.10 -19.70
CA SER A 41 -6.67 -12.43 -20.02
C SER A 41 -5.47 -13.38 -20.12
N GLY A 42 -5.57 -14.58 -19.55
CA GLY A 42 -4.45 -15.51 -19.42
C GLY A 42 -3.30 -14.96 -18.55
N LEU A 43 -3.52 -13.87 -17.81
CA LEU A 43 -2.54 -13.30 -16.90
C LEU A 43 -2.56 -14.05 -15.57
N ASN A 44 -1.40 -14.19 -14.94
CA ASN A 44 -1.35 -14.75 -13.61
C ASN A 44 -1.72 -13.69 -12.57
N ILE A 45 -3.02 -13.56 -12.27
CA ILE A 45 -3.54 -12.59 -11.30
C ILE A 45 -3.73 -13.25 -9.94
N HIS A 46 -3.07 -12.78 -8.90
CA HIS A 46 -3.21 -13.26 -7.53
C HIS A 46 -3.83 -12.18 -6.64
N ALA A 47 -4.71 -12.60 -5.74
CA ALA A 47 -5.40 -11.69 -4.82
C ALA A 47 -5.15 -12.04 -3.34
N PRO A 48 -3.87 -12.03 -2.90
CA PRO A 48 -3.55 -12.31 -1.51
C PRO A 48 -4.06 -11.15 -0.63
N GLY A 49 -4.88 -11.45 0.39
CA GLY A 49 -5.43 -10.41 1.29
C GLY A 49 -6.82 -9.90 0.93
N ILE A 50 -7.58 -10.60 0.06
CA ILE A 50 -9.04 -10.48 0.07
C ILE A 50 -9.56 -11.42 1.15
N ASP A 51 -9.54 -10.97 2.40
CA ASP A 51 -10.04 -11.75 3.54
C ASP A 51 -11.54 -11.95 3.42
N GLY A 52 -11.96 -13.16 3.05
CA GLY A 52 -13.35 -13.60 3.07
C GLY A 52 -13.89 -14.06 1.70
N PRO A 53 -14.41 -15.29 1.58
CA PRO A 53 -14.98 -15.81 0.33
C PRO A 53 -16.32 -15.17 -0.07
N ASN A 54 -16.89 -14.27 0.76
CA ASN A 54 -18.22 -13.66 0.60
C ASN A 54 -18.21 -12.11 0.67
N CYS A 55 -17.06 -11.47 0.48
CA CYS A 55 -16.95 -10.02 0.59
C CYS A 55 -17.68 -9.32 -0.56
N GLU A 56 -18.83 -8.75 -0.25
CA GLU A 56 -19.66 -7.85 -1.04
C GLU A 56 -19.98 -8.38 -2.44
N ALA A 57 -21.25 -8.68 -2.70
CA ALA A 57 -21.68 -9.01 -4.04
C ALA A 57 -21.68 -7.74 -4.90
N ILE A 58 -20.99 -7.78 -6.04
CA ILE A 58 -20.75 -6.63 -6.91
C ILE A 58 -21.40 -6.87 -8.26
N THR A 59 -22.02 -5.83 -8.79
CA THR A 59 -22.35 -5.77 -10.21
C THR A 59 -21.22 -5.07 -10.95
N PHE A 60 -20.54 -5.82 -11.81
CA PHE A 60 -19.41 -5.34 -12.60
C PHE A 60 -19.69 -5.55 -14.08
N LYS A 61 -19.85 -4.43 -14.79
CA LYS A 61 -20.16 -4.42 -16.22
C LYS A 61 -19.20 -3.51 -16.95
N VAL A 62 -18.34 -4.11 -17.76
CA VAL A 62 -17.40 -3.41 -18.63
C VAL A 62 -17.49 -4.00 -20.03
N LYS A 63 -17.47 -3.15 -21.05
CA LYS A 63 -17.51 -3.56 -22.45
C LYS A 63 -16.31 -3.00 -23.17
N ASP A 64 -15.52 -3.88 -23.76
CA ASP A 64 -14.39 -3.52 -24.59
C ASP A 64 -13.37 -2.59 -23.89
N VAL A 65 -13.05 -2.92 -22.63
CA VAL A 65 -12.13 -2.14 -21.78
C VAL A 65 -10.81 -2.90 -21.62
N VAL A 66 -9.67 -2.20 -21.57
CA VAL A 66 -8.38 -2.86 -21.32
C VAL A 66 -8.33 -3.48 -19.92
N VAL A 67 -7.71 -4.66 -19.76
CA VAL A 67 -7.70 -5.41 -18.48
C VAL A 67 -7.20 -4.55 -17.33
N GLY A 68 -6.13 -3.78 -17.53
CA GLY A 68 -5.59 -2.90 -16.49
C GLY A 68 -6.57 -1.81 -16.03
N GLN A 69 -7.44 -1.32 -16.92
CA GLN A 69 -8.49 -0.36 -16.58
C GLN A 69 -9.69 -1.05 -15.93
N ALA A 70 -10.08 -2.24 -16.40
CA ALA A 70 -11.12 -3.04 -15.77
C ALA A 70 -10.76 -3.40 -14.32
N LEU A 71 -9.52 -3.84 -14.07
CA LEU A 71 -9.00 -4.08 -12.72
C LEU A 71 -9.03 -2.80 -11.88
N ARG A 72 -8.61 -1.66 -12.43
CA ARG A 72 -8.68 -0.38 -11.70
C ARG A 72 -10.12 -0.03 -11.32
N GLN A 73 -11.07 -0.10 -12.26
CA GLN A 73 -12.49 0.17 -11.99
C GLN A 73 -13.10 -0.78 -10.95
N LEU A 74 -12.63 -2.04 -10.90
CA LEU A 74 -13.07 -3.02 -9.91
C LEU A 74 -12.52 -2.71 -8.51
N LEU A 75 -11.25 -2.31 -8.43
CA LEU A 75 -10.47 -2.23 -7.20
C LEU A 75 -10.49 -0.83 -6.54
N GLU A 76 -10.48 0.24 -7.34
CA GLU A 76 -10.38 1.62 -6.87
C GLU A 76 -11.52 2.04 -5.93
N PRO A 77 -12.81 1.71 -6.20
CA PRO A 77 -13.90 1.99 -5.26
C PRO A 77 -13.76 1.31 -3.90
N ARG A 78 -12.89 0.29 -3.81
CA ARG A 78 -12.65 -0.53 -2.61
C ARG A 78 -11.32 -0.21 -1.95
N ASN A 79 -10.68 0.90 -2.33
CA ASN A 79 -9.34 1.29 -1.87
C ASN A 79 -8.30 0.17 -2.09
N ARG A 80 -8.44 -0.56 -3.20
CA ARG A 80 -7.50 -1.60 -3.65
C ARG A 80 -6.81 -1.14 -4.93
N THR A 81 -5.64 -1.70 -5.18
CA THR A 81 -4.87 -1.51 -6.40
C THR A 81 -4.26 -2.84 -6.83
N TYR A 82 -3.59 -2.87 -7.97
CA TYR A 82 -2.78 -4.01 -8.37
C TYR A 82 -1.36 -3.57 -8.66
N ARG A 83 -0.43 -4.52 -8.53
CA ARG A 83 0.98 -4.36 -8.88
C ARG A 83 1.44 -5.54 -9.71
N VAL A 84 2.42 -5.33 -10.59
CA VAL A 84 3.06 -6.39 -11.35
C VAL A 84 4.41 -6.65 -10.70
N ARG A 85 4.69 -7.90 -10.33
CA ARG A 85 5.96 -8.30 -9.76
C ARG A 85 6.20 -9.77 -10.07
N ASP A 86 7.43 -10.10 -10.47
CA ASP A 86 7.86 -11.47 -10.77
C ASP A 86 6.92 -12.17 -11.76
N GLY A 87 6.44 -11.42 -12.78
CA GLY A 87 5.51 -11.94 -13.78
C GLY A 87 4.07 -12.18 -13.29
N VAL A 88 3.74 -11.74 -12.07
CA VAL A 88 2.44 -11.92 -11.42
C VAL A 88 1.76 -10.57 -11.17
N VAL A 89 0.44 -10.51 -11.39
CA VAL A 89 -0.39 -9.35 -11.03
C VAL A 89 -0.93 -9.58 -9.62
N LEU A 90 -0.39 -8.86 -8.64
CA LEU A 90 -0.79 -8.93 -7.23
C LEU A 90 -1.82 -7.84 -6.93
N ILE A 91 -3.03 -8.22 -6.53
CA ILE A 91 -4.03 -7.30 -5.97
C ILE A 91 -3.63 -7.01 -4.53
N THR A 92 -3.53 -5.73 -4.21
CA THR A 92 -3.15 -5.24 -2.88
C THR A 92 -4.02 -4.05 -2.49
N VAL A 93 -3.90 -3.54 -1.27
CA VAL A 93 -4.58 -2.31 -0.88
C VAL A 93 -3.88 -1.12 -1.56
N ALA A 94 -4.66 -0.14 -2.04
CA ALA A 94 -4.15 1.06 -2.72
C ALA A 94 -3.11 1.84 -1.89
N ASN A 95 -3.12 1.57 -0.60
CA ASN A 95 -2.30 2.21 0.40
C ASN A 95 -0.94 1.53 0.62
N ILE A 96 -0.59 0.42 -0.06
CA ILE A 96 0.76 -0.15 0.08
C ILE A 96 1.76 0.71 -0.68
N VAL A 97 2.63 1.32 0.10
CA VAL A 97 3.69 2.18 -0.35
C VAL A 97 5.03 1.48 -0.17
N ASP A 98 5.84 1.46 -1.22
CA ASP A 98 7.25 1.08 -1.11
C ASP A 98 8.02 2.17 -0.38
N VAL A 99 8.72 1.75 0.65
CA VAL A 99 9.67 2.60 1.37
C VAL A 99 11.05 2.43 0.73
N VAL A 100 11.56 3.51 0.14
CA VAL A 100 12.99 3.61 -0.18
C VAL A 100 13.62 4.57 0.84
N SER A 101 14.44 4.02 1.73
CA SER A 101 15.16 4.80 2.74
C SER A 101 16.57 5.14 2.22
N GLU A 102 16.89 6.43 2.10
CA GLU A 102 18.25 6.88 1.72
C GLU A 102 19.16 7.06 2.94
N ASP A 103 18.61 7.41 4.11
CA ASP A 103 19.40 7.75 5.32
C ASP A 103 18.72 7.35 6.66
N GLY A 104 17.58 6.66 6.63
CA GLY A 104 16.80 6.28 7.80
C GLY A 104 15.91 7.38 8.40
N SER A 105 16.02 8.63 7.93
CA SER A 105 15.25 9.78 8.46
C SER A 105 14.19 10.29 7.49
N LYS A 106 14.45 10.15 6.18
CA LYS A 106 13.48 10.39 5.11
C LYS A 106 13.24 9.12 4.31
N VAL A 107 12.00 8.99 3.88
CA VAL A 107 11.51 7.83 3.15
C VAL A 107 10.78 8.33 1.92
N LEU A 108 11.16 7.83 0.76
CA LEU A 108 10.32 7.94 -0.43
C LEU A 108 9.20 6.92 -0.32
N VAL A 109 8.00 7.41 -0.54
CA VAL A 109 6.73 6.72 -0.37
C VAL A 109 6.02 6.75 -1.72
N GLY A 110 6.06 5.67 -2.49
CA GLY A 110 5.29 5.55 -3.74
C GLY A 110 3.81 5.25 -3.50
N GLY A 111 2.88 6.02 -4.08
CA GLY A 111 1.44 5.75 -3.94
C GLY A 111 0.55 6.90 -4.42
N SER A 112 -0.66 6.56 -4.86
CA SER A 112 -1.71 7.53 -5.20
C SER A 112 -2.51 7.95 -3.97
N GLY A 113 -2.98 9.20 -3.92
CA GLY A 113 -3.84 9.68 -2.82
C GLY A 113 -3.08 10.14 -1.58
N LEU A 114 -1.77 10.33 -1.67
CA LEU A 114 -0.97 10.95 -0.63
C LEU A 114 -1.24 12.46 -0.60
N ALA A 115 -1.45 13.01 0.59
CA ALA A 115 -1.49 14.45 0.82
C ALA A 115 -0.39 14.83 1.80
N VAL A 116 0.11 16.07 1.72
CA VAL A 116 1.01 16.60 2.74
C VAL A 116 0.30 16.54 4.10
N GLY A 117 0.98 15.98 5.09
CA GLY A 117 0.45 15.74 6.43
C GLY A 117 -0.22 14.38 6.63
N SER A 118 -0.45 13.59 5.57
CA SER A 118 -0.93 12.21 5.68
C SER A 118 0.00 11.38 6.57
N LEU A 119 -0.60 10.51 7.38
CA LEU A 119 0.14 9.56 8.21
C LEU A 119 0.19 8.19 7.54
N LEU A 120 1.34 7.56 7.58
CA LEU A 120 1.55 6.21 7.06
C LEU A 120 2.11 5.33 8.15
N ALA A 121 1.57 4.14 8.30
CA ALA A 121 2.11 3.13 9.18
C ALA A 121 2.91 2.12 8.37
N VAL A 122 4.17 1.98 8.71
CA VAL A 122 5.09 1.04 8.09
C VAL A 122 5.04 -0.26 8.84
N THR A 123 4.89 -1.36 8.11
CA THR A 123 4.86 -2.72 8.64
C THR A 123 5.83 -3.63 7.90
N ARG A 124 6.36 -4.62 8.63
CA ARG A 124 7.19 -5.72 8.10
C ARG A 124 6.66 -7.01 8.70
N ASP A 125 6.35 -8.01 7.88
CA ASP A 125 5.79 -9.29 8.32
C ASP A 125 4.60 -9.13 9.29
N SER A 126 3.68 -8.21 8.96
CA SER A 126 2.52 -7.83 9.78
C SER A 126 2.84 -7.20 11.15
N ARG A 127 4.09 -6.78 11.37
CA ARG A 127 4.52 -6.08 12.60
C ARG A 127 4.74 -4.61 12.32
N PHE A 128 4.34 -3.76 13.26
CA PHE A 128 4.58 -2.32 13.20
C PHE A 128 6.08 -1.99 13.25
N VAL A 129 6.54 -1.15 12.33
CA VAL A 129 7.93 -0.70 12.24
C VAL A 129 8.03 0.79 12.57
N ALA A 130 7.24 1.63 11.90
CA ALA A 130 7.32 3.07 12.08
C ALA A 130 6.03 3.81 11.67
N LEU A 131 5.85 5.02 12.20
CA LEU A 131 4.88 5.99 11.70
C LEU A 131 5.61 7.07 10.89
N LEU A 132 5.18 7.31 9.66
CA LEU A 132 5.67 8.36 8.79
C LEU A 132 4.63 9.47 8.67
N ARG A 133 5.10 10.69 8.44
CA ARG A 133 4.26 11.81 8.00
C ARG A 133 4.75 12.28 6.64
N VAL A 134 3.86 12.33 5.66
CA VAL A 134 4.16 12.88 4.34
C VAL A 134 4.47 14.37 4.48
N GLU A 135 5.66 14.79 4.07
CA GLU A 135 6.10 16.20 4.08
C GLU A 135 5.95 16.85 2.71
N GLU A 136 6.14 16.08 1.64
CA GLU A 136 6.08 16.56 0.27
C GLU A 136 5.41 15.48 -0.61
N VAL A 137 4.62 15.89 -1.60
CA VAL A 137 4.00 15.01 -2.60
C VAL A 137 4.54 15.40 -3.97
N ARG A 138 4.91 14.39 -4.77
CA ARG A 138 5.41 14.49 -6.15
C ARG A 138 4.52 13.64 -7.06
N ASP A 139 4.67 13.80 -8.37
CA ASP A 139 3.77 13.20 -9.38
C ASP A 139 3.51 11.69 -9.24
N VAL A 140 4.45 10.93 -8.66
CA VAL A 140 4.35 9.46 -8.52
C VAL A 140 4.46 8.96 -7.07
N GLY A 141 4.45 9.86 -6.08
CA GLY A 141 4.61 9.47 -4.67
C GLY A 141 4.78 10.67 -3.73
N GLY A 142 5.36 10.46 -2.56
CA GLY A 142 5.67 11.53 -1.60
C GLY A 142 6.97 11.27 -0.87
N LEU A 143 7.60 12.33 -0.39
CA LEU A 143 8.62 12.23 0.64
C LEU A 143 7.92 12.27 1.99
N ALA A 144 8.10 11.22 2.77
CA ALA A 144 7.63 11.14 4.13
C ALA A 144 8.80 11.16 5.10
N ARG A 145 8.61 11.87 6.21
CA ARG A 145 9.55 11.88 7.33
C ARG A 145 9.08 10.89 8.39
N VAL A 146 10.02 10.13 8.93
CA VAL A 146 9.76 9.30 10.10
C VAL A 146 9.40 10.21 11.27
N LEU A 147 8.26 9.98 11.91
CA LEU A 147 7.90 10.78 13.08
C LEU A 147 8.84 10.44 14.25
N PRO A 148 9.46 11.45 14.88
CA PRO A 148 10.39 11.22 15.97
C PRO A 148 9.75 10.41 17.09
N GLY A 149 10.46 9.39 17.59
CA GLY A 149 9.97 8.52 18.66
C GLY A 149 8.89 7.52 18.23
N LEU A 150 8.41 7.58 16.99
CA LEU A 150 7.38 6.68 16.46
C LEU A 150 7.91 5.61 15.49
N ALA A 151 9.23 5.38 15.50
CA ALA A 151 9.86 4.22 14.86
C ALA A 151 10.35 3.25 15.94
N VAL A 152 9.91 2.00 15.83
CA VAL A 152 10.36 0.88 16.69
C VAL A 152 11.61 0.22 16.08
N GLY A 153 11.79 0.29 14.76
CA GLY A 153 12.95 -0.23 14.05
C GLY A 153 13.43 0.64 12.90
N ARG A 154 14.51 0.21 12.24
CA ARG A 154 14.94 0.78 10.96
C ARG A 154 13.98 0.36 9.87
N ILE A 155 13.63 1.31 9.02
CA ILE A 155 12.82 1.03 7.84
C ILE A 155 13.74 0.49 6.76
N LEU A 156 13.38 -0.65 6.19
CA LEU A 156 14.15 -1.35 5.18
C LEU A 156 13.40 -1.38 3.83
N PRO A 157 14.13 -1.54 2.71
CA PRO A 157 13.50 -1.89 1.44
C PRO A 157 12.63 -3.14 1.59
N GLY A 158 11.42 -3.10 1.03
CA GLY A 158 10.42 -4.17 1.18
C GLY A 158 9.45 -3.98 2.35
N ASP A 159 9.67 -2.99 3.23
CA ASP A 159 8.67 -2.61 4.22
C ASP A 159 7.43 -1.99 3.54
N HIS A 160 6.26 -2.30 4.09
CA HIS A 160 4.98 -1.85 3.56
C HIS A 160 4.46 -0.67 4.37
N ALA A 161 4.40 0.53 3.77
CA ALA A 161 3.64 1.63 4.37
C ALA A 161 2.16 1.50 4.03
N VAL A 162 1.27 1.83 4.97
CA VAL A 162 -0.19 1.85 4.83
C VAL A 162 -0.70 3.21 5.28
N LEU A 163 -1.46 3.89 4.43
CA LEU A 163 -2.13 5.15 4.78
C LEU A 163 -3.07 4.97 5.98
N VAL A 164 -2.87 5.81 6.98
CA VAL A 164 -3.67 5.84 8.21
C VAL A 164 -4.78 6.87 8.02
N THR A 165 -6.00 6.40 7.78
CA THR A 165 -7.19 7.24 7.55
C THR A 165 -7.81 7.77 8.86
N ASP A 166 -7.75 6.98 9.94
CA ASP A 166 -8.10 7.41 11.30
C ASP A 166 -6.88 7.23 12.24
N PRO A 167 -6.10 8.30 12.46
CA PRO A 167 -4.92 8.24 13.32
C PRO A 167 -5.23 7.83 14.76
N LYS A 168 -6.37 8.26 15.31
CA LYS A 168 -6.73 7.97 16.69
C LYS A 168 -7.12 6.51 16.85
N GLY A 169 -7.99 6.01 15.97
CA GLY A 169 -8.38 4.60 15.95
C GLY A 169 -7.20 3.67 15.69
N TYR A 170 -6.32 4.03 14.74
CA TYR A 170 -5.14 3.23 14.43
C TYR A 170 -4.17 3.12 15.62
N LEU A 171 -3.83 4.25 16.26
CA LEU A 171 -2.95 4.24 17.44
C LEU A 171 -3.55 3.47 18.62
N ALA A 172 -4.88 3.50 18.78
CA ALA A 172 -5.59 2.72 19.80
C ALA A 172 -5.56 1.21 19.52
N ALA A 173 -5.59 0.82 18.25
CA ALA A 173 -5.56 -0.58 17.80
C ALA A 173 -4.15 -1.21 17.81
N LEU A 174 -3.09 -0.41 18.00
CA LEU A 174 -1.73 -0.95 18.09
C LEU A 174 -1.58 -1.86 19.31
N PRO A 175 -0.76 -2.94 19.22
CA PRO A 175 -0.46 -3.80 20.35
C PRO A 175 0.00 -2.98 21.56
N GLU A 176 -0.40 -3.40 22.76
CA GLU A 176 -0.09 -2.67 24.00
C GLU A 176 1.41 -2.43 24.18
N GLN A 177 2.23 -3.42 23.86
CA GLN A 177 3.70 -3.30 23.86
C GLN A 177 4.20 -2.18 22.96
N VAL A 178 3.62 -2.05 21.75
CA VAL A 178 3.96 -0.97 20.81
C VAL A 178 3.51 0.37 21.38
N ARG A 179 2.29 0.46 21.95
CA ARG A 179 1.80 1.70 22.58
C ARG A 179 2.67 2.13 23.77
N MET A 180 3.14 1.17 24.57
CA MET A 180 4.06 1.41 25.70
C MET A 180 5.44 1.89 25.22
N ASP A 181 5.99 1.27 24.17
CA ASP A 181 7.27 1.71 23.59
C ASP A 181 7.18 3.12 23.00
N LEU A 182 6.09 3.43 22.28
CA LEU A 182 5.87 4.76 21.70
C LEU A 182 5.70 5.83 22.78
N SER A 183 4.94 5.55 23.84
CA SER A 183 4.73 6.48 24.96
C SER A 183 5.99 6.66 25.82
N SER A 184 6.76 5.60 26.05
CA SER A 184 8.05 5.65 26.73
C SER A 184 9.05 6.54 25.99
N ARG A 185 9.14 6.39 24.66
CA ARG A 185 10.04 7.22 23.82
C ARG A 185 9.60 8.67 23.70
N ALA A 186 8.29 8.92 23.61
CA ALA A 186 7.74 10.28 23.65
C ALA A 186 8.08 10.99 24.97
N ASN A 187 7.97 10.28 26.10
CA ASN A 187 8.38 10.78 27.42
C ASN A 187 9.89 11.02 27.51
N GLN A 188 10.72 10.13 26.96
CA GLN A 188 12.18 10.33 26.91
C GLN A 188 12.58 11.54 26.05
N GLN A 189 11.90 11.78 24.93
CA GLN A 189 12.12 12.99 24.12
C GLN A 189 11.69 14.27 24.84
N ALA A 190 10.54 14.25 25.51
CA ALA A 190 10.08 15.37 26.32
C ALA A 190 11.06 15.68 27.47
N MET A 191 11.63 14.65 28.11
CA MET A 191 12.67 14.83 29.13
C MET A 191 13.98 15.38 28.54
N ARG A 192 14.45 14.87 27.40
CA ARG A 192 15.66 15.38 26.74
C ARG A 192 15.52 16.84 26.27
N ALA A 193 14.37 17.20 25.72
CA ALA A 193 14.06 18.58 25.34
C ALA A 193 14.05 19.51 26.57
N LYS A 194 13.50 19.06 27.70
CA LYS A 194 13.56 19.79 28.98
C LYS A 194 14.99 19.94 29.53
N MET A 195 15.89 19.02 29.22
CA MET A 195 17.30 19.07 29.65
C MET A 195 18.21 19.85 28.70
N GLY A 196 17.69 20.49 27.64
CA GLY A 196 18.48 21.33 26.73
C GLY A 196 19.48 20.57 25.85
N LEU A 197 19.41 19.24 25.84
CA LEU A 197 20.23 18.39 24.97
C LEU A 197 19.65 18.44 23.55
N LYS A 198 20.20 19.32 22.71
CA LYS A 198 19.90 19.33 21.26
C LYS A 198 20.52 18.09 20.59
N GLN A 199 19.81 17.57 19.58
CA GLN A 199 20.33 16.55 18.65
C GLN A 199 21.52 17.07 17.87
#